data_AF-A0A3D3RMI8-F1
#
_entry.id   AF-A0A3D3RMI8-F1
#
_cell.length_a   1.000
_cell.length_b   1.000
_cell.length_c   1.000
_cell.angle_alpha   90.00
_cell.angle_beta   90.00
_cell.angle_gamma   90.00
#
_symmetry.space_group_name_H-M   'P 1'
#
loop_
_entity.id
_entity.type
_entity.pdbx_description
1 polymer ?
#
loop_
_entity_poly.entity_id
_entity_poly.type
_entity_poly.pdbx_seq_one_letter_code
_entity_poly.pdbx_strand_id
1 'polypeptide(L)' 'FFNKELEKGIVCKKGLKELLVYLKRHGYKTALATSTPKERALKLVRETGTEYFLDEFAFGDSVEKGKPEPDIFLKAA' A
#
# COMPACT_ATOMS: atom_id res chain seq x y z
N PHE A 1 3.20 15.29 12.12
CA PHE A 1 2.85 15.73 10.76
C PHE A 1 1.90 14.75 10.06
N PHE A 2 2.27 13.48 9.87
CA PHE A 2 1.45 12.48 9.14
C PHE A 2 0.06 12.18 9.74
N ASN A 3 -0.06 12.20 11.07
CA ASN A 3 -1.33 11.86 11.74
C ASN A 3 -2.43 12.93 11.59
N LYS A 4 -2.08 14.20 11.36
CA LYS A 4 -3.04 15.32 11.30
C LYS A 4 -3.81 15.38 9.97
N GLU A 5 -3.27 14.79 8.91
CA GLU A 5 -3.93 14.73 7.59
C GLU A 5 -4.94 13.58 7.48
N LEU A 6 -4.91 12.61 8.39
CA LEU A 6 -5.81 11.44 8.37
C LEU A 6 -7.19 11.77 8.93
N GLU A 7 -7.29 12.74 9.83
CA GLU A 7 -8.58 13.22 10.38
C GLU A 7 -9.45 13.92 9.31
N LYS A 8 -8.85 14.36 8.20
CA LYS A 8 -9.57 14.99 7.07
C LYS A 8 -10.14 13.98 6.06
N GLY A 9 -9.97 12.68 6.31
CA GLY A 9 -10.24 11.62 5.35
C GLY A 9 -9.04 11.38 4.43
N ILE A 10 -8.76 10.11 4.13
CA ILE A 10 -7.65 9.74 3.24
C ILE A 10 -8.09 9.95 1.80
N VAL A 11 -7.53 10.98 1.17
CA VAL A 11 -7.73 11.24 -0.25
C VAL A 11 -6.62 10.55 -1.04
N CYS A 12 -6.99 9.67 -1.98
CA CYS A 12 -6.04 9.14 -2.95
C CYS A 12 -5.43 10.27 -3.78
N LYS A 13 -4.13 10.17 -4.07
CA LYS A 13 -3.53 11.03 -5.10
C LYS A 13 -4.26 10.81 -6.43
N LYS A 14 -4.52 11.91 -7.15
CA LYS A 14 -5.13 11.90 -8.49
C LYS A 14 -4.36 10.92 -9.40
N GLY A 15 -5.08 10.07 -10.13
CA GLY A 15 -4.50 9.10 -11.06
C GLY A 15 -4.19 7.72 -10.45
N LEU A 16 -4.25 7.55 -9.12
CA LEU A 16 -3.89 6.29 -8.48
C LEU A 16 -4.81 5.13 -8.92
N LYS A 17 -6.13 5.35 -8.91
CA LYS A 17 -7.09 4.29 -9.24
C LYS A 17 -7.04 3.93 -10.72
N GLU A 18 -6.87 4.93 -11.57
CA GLU A 18 -6.71 4.78 -13.01
C GLU A 18 -5.48 3.95 -13.34
N LEU A 19 -4.36 4.22 -12.67
CA LEU A 19 -3.12 3.44 -12.79
C LEU A 19 -3.33 2.00 -12.32
N LEU A 20 -3.94 1.78 -11.16
CA LEU A 20 -4.19 0.45 -10.62
C LEU A 20 -5.12 -0.39 -11.52
N VAL A 21 -6.16 0.22 -12.09
CA VAL A 21 -7.04 -0.42 -13.09
C VAL A 21 -6.25 -0.76 -14.35
N TYR A 22 -5.43 0.15 -14.85
CA TYR A 22 -4.57 -0.09 -16.01
C TYR A 22 -3.65 -1.31 -15.77
N LEU A 23 -2.95 -1.34 -14.64
CA LEU A 23 -2.03 -2.43 -14.29
C LEU A 23 -2.74 -3.79 -14.25
N LYS A 24 -3.89 -3.86 -13.56
CA LYS A 24 -4.70 -5.08 -13.52
C LYS A 24 -5.18 -5.54 -14.90
N ARG A 25 -5.67 -4.61 -15.73
CA ARG A 25 -6.13 -4.93 -17.11
C ARG A 25 -5.03 -5.48 -18.00
N HIS A 26 -3.78 -5.13 -17.74
CA HIS A 26 -2.62 -5.60 -18.51
C HIS A 26 -1.91 -6.79 -17.86
N GLY A 27 -2.48 -7.37 -16.80
CA GLY A 27 -1.94 -8.58 -16.17
C GLY A 27 -0.72 -8.36 -15.29
N TYR A 28 -0.40 -7.12 -14.92
CA TYR A 28 0.69 -6.85 -13.98
C TYR A 28 0.29 -7.29 -12.57
N LYS A 29 1.22 -8.00 -11.91
CA LYS A 29 1.15 -8.25 -10.47
C LYS A 29 1.51 -6.98 -9.71
N THR A 30 0.75 -6.69 -8.66
CA THR A 30 0.88 -5.47 -7.87
C THR A 30 1.02 -5.81 -6.40
N ALA A 31 1.88 -5.10 -5.68
CA ALA A 31 2.07 -5.31 -4.25
C ALA A 31 2.20 -3.98 -3.50
N LEU A 32 1.78 -3.97 -2.24
CA LEU A 32 2.03 -2.86 -1.31
C LEU A 32 3.25 -3.18 -0.44
N ALA A 33 4.25 -2.30 -0.45
CA ALA A 33 5.39 -2.35 0.48
C ALA A 33 5.43 -1.07 1.34
N THR A 34 5.07 -1.16 2.61
CA THR A 34 4.92 0.00 3.52
C THR A 34 5.51 -0.22 4.91
N SER A 35 6.22 0.77 5.47
CA SER A 35 6.66 0.73 6.88
C SER A 35 5.51 0.89 7.89
N THR A 36 4.27 1.00 7.40
CA THR A 36 3.07 1.07 8.24
C THR A 36 2.73 -0.33 8.77
N PRO A 37 2.37 -0.49 10.06
CA PRO A 37 1.89 -1.77 10.61
C PRO A 37 0.65 -2.29 9.87
N LYS A 38 0.49 -3.61 9.83
CA LYS A 38 -0.52 -4.30 9.04
C LYS A 38 -1.94 -3.75 9.23
N GLU A 39 -2.38 -3.65 10.48
CA GLU A 39 -3.74 -3.22 10.81
C GLU A 39 -4.05 -1.83 10.22
N ARG A 40 -3.14 -0.88 10.41
CA ARG A 40 -3.29 0.47 9.88
C ARG A 40 -3.21 0.49 8.36
N ALA A 41 -2.27 -0.22 7.75
CA ALA A 41 -2.13 -0.26 6.30
C ALA A 41 -3.39 -0.81 5.62
N LEU A 42 -3.94 -1.92 6.14
CA LEU A 42 -5.18 -2.53 5.64
C LEU A 42 -6.38 -1.60 5.77
N LYS A 43 -6.50 -0.89 6.90
CA LYS A 43 -7.55 0.13 7.07
C LYS A 43 -7.49 1.19 5.96
N LEU A 44 -6.31 1.75 5.69
CA LEU A 44 -6.13 2.79 4.67
C LEU A 44 -6.48 2.31 3.25
N VAL A 45 -6.03 1.11 2.87
CA VAL A 45 -6.32 0.59 1.52
C VAL A 45 -7.79 0.21 1.34
N ARG A 46 -8.48 -0.18 2.42
CA ARG A 46 -9.93 -0.43 2.43
C ARG A 46 -10.74 0.84 2.28
N GLU A 47 -10.44 1.84 3.10
CA GLU A 47 -11.12 3.15 3.05
C GLU A 47 -10.95 3.84 1.69
N THR A 48 -9.81 3.62 1.03
CA THR A 48 -9.55 4.14 -0.31
C THR A 48 -10.08 3.26 -1.44
N GLY A 49 -10.52 2.03 -1.14
CA GLY A 49 -10.93 1.03 -2.12
C GLY A 49 -9.80 0.53 -3.02
N THR A 50 -8.55 0.61 -2.56
CA THR A 50 -7.36 0.19 -3.31
C THR A 50 -6.92 -1.24 -3.03
N GLU A 51 -7.38 -1.86 -1.93
CA GLU A 51 -7.05 -3.24 -1.55
C GLU A 51 -7.31 -4.24 -2.69
N TYR A 52 -8.43 -4.10 -3.38
CA TYR A 52 -8.84 -4.99 -4.49
C TYR A 52 -7.90 -5.00 -5.70
N PHE A 53 -7.02 -3.99 -5.82
CA PHE A 53 -6.07 -3.89 -6.91
C PHE A 53 -4.68 -4.38 -6.54
N LEU A 54 -4.47 -4.88 -5.33
CA LEU A 54 -3.17 -5.36 -4.83
C LEU A 54 -3.23 -6.88 -4.71
N ASP A 55 -2.23 -7.58 -5.24
CA ASP A 55 -2.08 -9.03 -5.12
C ASP A 55 -1.37 -9.41 -3.82
N GLU A 56 -0.38 -8.62 -3.40
CA GLU A 56 0.47 -8.95 -2.25
C GLU A 56 0.72 -7.75 -1.32
N PHE A 57 1.11 -8.04 -0.08
CA PHE A 57 1.33 -7.03 0.96
C PHE A 57 2.55 -7.36 1.83
N ALA A 58 3.45 -6.38 1.97
CA ALA A 58 4.50 -6.34 2.96
C ALA A 58 4.33 -5.11 3.86
N PHE A 59 4.23 -5.37 5.16
CA PHE A 59 3.97 -4.39 6.20
C PHE A 59 5.22 -4.15 7.05
N GLY A 60 5.28 -3.03 7.76
CA GLY A 60 6.45 -2.67 8.56
C GLY A 60 6.70 -3.65 9.72
N ASP A 61 5.64 -4.26 10.24
CA ASP A 61 5.67 -5.30 11.28
C ASP A 61 5.87 -6.71 10.70
N SER A 62 6.08 -6.84 9.39
CA SER A 62 6.29 -8.12 8.71
C SER A 62 7.75 -8.40 8.34
N VAL A 63 8.67 -7.46 8.59
CA VAL A 63 10.10 -7.59 8.29
C VAL A 63 10.93 -7.13 9.49
N GLU A 64 12.12 -7.69 9.65
CA GLU A 64 13.04 -7.29 10.72
C GLU A 64 13.63 -5.91 10.45
N LYS A 65 14.01 -5.63 9.20
CA LYS A 65 14.52 -4.32 8.76
C LYS A 65 13.54 -3.68 7.78
N GLY A 66 12.99 -2.54 8.16
CA GLY A 66 12.09 -1.76 7.31
C GLY A 66 12.84 -1.05 6.18
N LYS A 67 12.24 -0.03 5.56
CA LYS A 67 13.00 0.86 4.67
C LYS A 67 13.99 1.69 5.50
N PRO A 68 15.20 2.00 4.98
CA PRO A 68 15.64 1.86 3.59
C PRO A 68 16.17 0.47 3.19
N GLU A 69 16.23 -0.50 4.09
CA GLU A 69 16.67 -1.86 3.79
C GLU A 69 15.71 -2.57 2.79
N PRO A 70 16.22 -3.53 2.00
CA PRO A 70 15.47 -4.12 0.89
C PRO A 70 14.41 -5.13 1.33
N ASP A 71 14.45 -5.62 2.57
CA ASP A 71 13.66 -6.75 3.07
C ASP A 71 12.18 -6.61 2.76
N ILE A 72 11.62 -5.40 2.90
CA ILE A 72 10.20 -5.14 2.62
C ILE A 72 9.85 -5.25 1.14
N PHE A 73 10.78 -4.91 0.25
CA PHE A 73 10.57 -5.05 -1.19
C PHE A 73 10.75 -6.51 -1.61
N LEU A 74 11.72 -7.22 -1.03
CA LEU A 74 11.93 -8.66 -1.28
C LEU A 74 10.74 -9.49 -0.80
N LYS A 75 10.11 -9.12 0.31
CA LYS A 75 8.92 -9.78 0.82
C LYS A 75 7.66 -9.51 -0.02
N ALA A 76 7.61 -8.38 -0.72
CA ALA A 76 6.47 -8.00 -1.56
C ALA A 76 6.58 -8.52 -3.01
N ALA A 77 7.74 -9.02 -3.41
CA ALA A 77 8.07 -9.44 -4.78
C ALA A 77 7.64 -10.87 -5.10
#